data_AF-A0A2S0XK10-F1
#
_entry.id   AF-A0A2S0XK10-F1
#
_cell.length_a   1.000
_cell.length_b   1.000
_cell.length_c   1.000
_cell.angle_alpha   90.00
_cell.angle_beta   90.00
_cell.angle_gamma   90.00
#
_symmetry.space_group_name_H-M   'P 1'
#
loop_
_entity.id
_entity.type
_entity.pdbx_description
1 polymer ?
#
loop_
_entity_poly.entity_id
_entity_poly.type
_entity_poly.pdbx_seq_one_letter_code
_entity_poly.pdbx_strand_id
1 'polypeptide(L)'
;MSNRLPIIGVFAAIILFLIWSSIFVVNERQQVIVLRFGEIVDVKTEPGIYFKAPFSMFEADNVQVIEDRVLRLDLDDIRVQVSGGKFYDVDAFIAYRINDARKFRSTVSGSVELAEQRLRTRFDAALRRVYGVRGFEAALSEERAAMMREVRDQLQPDATSLGLEIQDVRIRRTDLTQEVSQQTFDRMKAERLAEAERLRARGREAAQRIRARADREVVETVAEAQKESEILRGEGEAQRSAVFANAFNRDPEFFDFYRSMSAYGTALNADGTTMVLSPESEFFRYFRSPDSNKATPAPAAGAAAPAASN
;
A
#
# COMPACT_ATOMS: atom_id res chain seq x y z
N MET A 1 -39.42 95.88 -12.09
CA MET A 1 -39.84 94.47 -12.07
C MET A 1 -38.59 93.63 -11.89
N SER A 2 -38.38 93.07 -10.70
CA SER A 2 -37.21 92.25 -10.41
C SER A 2 -37.26 90.97 -11.27
N ASN A 3 -36.22 90.73 -12.05
CA ASN A 3 -36.07 89.50 -12.83
C ASN A 3 -36.11 88.31 -11.86
N ARG A 4 -37.26 87.62 -11.77
CA ARG A 4 -37.43 86.39 -10.97
C ARG A 4 -36.89 85.15 -11.68
N LEU A 5 -36.59 85.25 -12.98
CA LEU A 5 -35.95 84.23 -13.81
C LEU A 5 -34.64 83.65 -13.23
N PRO A 6 -33.66 84.45 -12.76
CA PRO A 6 -32.46 83.90 -12.11
C PRO A 6 -32.77 83.15 -10.81
N ILE A 7 -33.75 83.61 -10.02
CA ILE A 7 -34.15 82.93 -8.76
C ILE A 7 -34.78 81.57 -9.07
N ILE A 8 -35.66 81.51 -10.07
CA ILE A 8 -36.28 80.26 -10.53
C ILE A 8 -35.23 79.30 -11.09
N GLY A 9 -34.24 79.80 -11.84
CA GLY A 9 -33.14 79.01 -12.36
C GLY A 9 -32.27 78.38 -11.27
N VAL A 10 -31.93 79.15 -10.23
CA VAL A 10 -31.17 78.65 -9.07
C VAL A 10 -31.96 77.60 -8.30
N PHE A 11 -33.27 77.82 -8.08
CA PHE A 11 -34.11 76.88 -7.38
C PHE A 11 -34.26 75.55 -8.14
N ALA A 12 -34.45 75.62 -9.46
CA ALA A 12 -34.48 74.44 -10.32
C ALA A 12 -33.15 73.67 -10.30
N ALA A 13 -32.01 74.38 -10.31
CA ALA A 13 -30.69 73.76 -10.22
C ALA A 13 -30.47 73.05 -8.88
N ILE A 14 -30.94 73.63 -7.76
CA ILE A 14 -30.88 73.01 -6.43
C ILE A 14 -31.72 71.73 -6.38
N ILE A 15 -32.95 71.76 -6.90
CA ILE A 15 -33.81 70.57 -6.94
C ILE A 15 -33.18 69.47 -7.80
N LEU A 16 -32.65 69.82 -8.98
CA LEU A 16 -32.02 68.86 -9.87
C LEU A 16 -30.76 68.24 -9.24
N PHE A 17 -29.99 69.04 -8.50
CA PHE A 17 -28.84 68.58 -7.72
C PHE A 17 -29.25 67.64 -6.58
N LEU A 18 -30.33 67.94 -5.86
CA LEU A 18 -30.86 67.08 -4.79
C LEU A 18 -31.36 65.73 -5.33
N ILE A 19 -32.05 65.72 -6.48
CA ILE A 19 -32.51 64.48 -7.12
C ILE A 19 -31.30 63.65 -7.59
N TRP A 20 -30.31 64.29 -8.23
CA TRP A 20 -29.11 63.59 -8.68
C TRP A 20 -28.29 63.02 -7.51
N SER A 21 -28.16 63.78 -6.41
CA SER A 21 -27.50 63.34 -5.17
C SER A 21 -28.25 62.23 -4.42
N SER A 22 -29.53 62.02 -4.72
CA SER A 22 -30.40 61.02 -4.07
C SER A 22 -30.25 59.63 -4.69
N ILE A 23 -29.77 59.53 -5.93
CA ILE A 23 -29.71 58.27 -6.69
C ILE A 23 -28.42 57.51 -6.36
N PHE A 24 -28.53 56.21 -6.06
CA PHE A 24 -27.40 55.29 -6.03
C PHE A 24 -27.75 53.94 -6.67
N VAL A 25 -26.73 53.26 -7.20
CA VAL A 25 -26.87 52.00 -7.94
C VAL A 25 -26.21 50.87 -7.16
N VAL A 26 -26.94 49.76 -7.00
CA VAL A 26 -26.45 48.53 -6.37
C VAL A 26 -26.25 47.48 -7.43
N ASN A 27 -25.00 46.98 -7.54
CA ASN A 27 -24.64 45.91 -8.45
C ASN A 27 -24.91 44.53 -7.82
N GLU A 28 -25.04 43.50 -8.63
CA GLU A 28 -25.27 42.12 -8.17
C GLU A 28 -24.18 41.53 -7.26
N ARG A 29 -22.95 42.09 -7.28
CA ARG A 29 -21.86 41.64 -6.40
C ARG A 29 -21.75 42.46 -5.12
N GLN A 30 -22.68 43.37 -4.90
CA GLN A 30 -22.64 44.37 -3.83
C GLN A 30 -23.94 44.36 -3.07
N GLN A 31 -23.84 44.48 -1.76
CA GLN A 31 -24.96 44.79 -0.89
C GLN A 31 -24.67 46.11 -0.20
N VAL A 32 -25.72 46.88 0.07
CA VAL A 32 -25.56 48.25 0.54
C VAL A 32 -26.35 48.46 1.82
N ILE A 33 -25.68 49.05 2.81
CA ILE A 33 -26.30 49.47 4.07
C ILE A 33 -26.45 50.99 4.03
N VAL A 34 -27.68 51.45 4.21
CA VAL A 34 -27.99 52.87 4.36
C VAL A 34 -28.02 53.20 5.85
N LEU A 35 -27.08 54.05 6.24
CA LEU A 35 -26.88 54.50 7.61
C LEU A 35 -27.45 55.90 7.76
N ARG A 36 -28.18 56.15 8.84
CA ARG A 36 -28.59 57.50 9.24
C ARG A 36 -28.05 57.80 10.63
N PHE A 37 -27.21 58.82 10.78
CA PHE A 37 -26.52 59.15 12.04
C PHE A 37 -25.82 57.95 12.70
N GLY A 38 -25.32 57.00 11.89
CA GLY A 38 -24.67 55.78 12.37
C GLY A 38 -25.60 54.61 12.67
N GLU A 39 -26.93 54.81 12.70
CA GLU A 39 -27.92 53.74 12.85
C GLU A 39 -28.28 53.10 11.52
N ILE A 40 -28.57 51.80 11.53
CA ILE A 40 -28.94 51.03 10.33
C ILE A 40 -30.43 51.26 10.03
N VAL A 41 -30.72 52.10 9.03
CA VAL A 41 -32.09 52.38 8.60
C VAL A 41 -32.58 51.29 7.66
N ASP A 42 -31.78 50.94 6.65
CA ASP A 42 -32.20 50.04 5.59
C ASP A 42 -31.02 49.25 5.02
N VAL A 43 -31.31 48.04 4.52
CA VAL A 43 -30.34 47.15 3.88
C VAL A 43 -30.89 46.74 2.53
N LYS A 44 -30.15 47.04 1.46
CA LYS A 44 -30.51 46.72 0.09
C LYS A 44 -29.57 45.66 -0.44
N THR A 45 -30.12 44.46 -0.65
CA THR A 45 -29.42 43.29 -1.20
C THR A 45 -29.75 43.05 -2.68
N GLU A 46 -30.93 43.45 -3.14
CA GLU A 46 -31.32 43.25 -4.54
C GLU A 46 -30.64 44.26 -5.46
N PRO A 47 -30.14 43.85 -6.64
CA PRO A 47 -29.55 44.76 -7.62
C PRO A 47 -30.60 45.74 -8.14
N GLY A 48 -30.28 47.02 -8.14
CA GLY A 48 -31.26 48.03 -8.53
C GLY A 48 -30.81 49.45 -8.30
N ILE A 49 -31.66 50.37 -8.73
CA ILE A 49 -31.50 51.80 -8.47
C ILE A 49 -32.31 52.11 -7.22
N TYR A 50 -31.66 52.69 -6.22
CA TYR A 50 -32.28 53.09 -4.98
C TYR A 50 -32.11 54.58 -4.74
N PHE A 51 -33.05 55.12 -3.98
CA PHE A 51 -33.06 56.52 -3.60
C PHE A 51 -32.76 56.63 -2.11
N LYS A 52 -31.76 57.44 -1.76
CA LYS A 52 -31.49 57.87 -0.39
C LYS A 52 -31.90 59.32 -0.23
N ALA A 53 -32.17 59.78 0.99
CA ALA A 53 -32.43 61.20 1.17
C ALA A 53 -31.16 62.01 0.85
N PRO A 54 -31.28 63.20 0.22
CA PRO A 54 -30.13 64.00 -0.23
C PRO A 54 -29.45 64.77 0.92
N PHE A 55 -29.34 64.15 2.10
CA PHE A 55 -28.68 64.70 3.28
C PHE A 55 -27.22 64.27 3.41
N SER A 56 -26.61 63.72 2.35
CA SER A 56 -25.19 63.36 2.35
C SER A 56 -24.26 64.54 2.63
N MET A 57 -24.71 65.77 2.36
CA MET A 57 -23.96 67.00 2.68
C MET A 57 -23.90 67.30 4.19
N PHE A 58 -24.80 66.75 5.00
CA PHE A 58 -24.80 66.91 6.46
C PHE A 58 -24.21 65.70 7.20
N GLU A 59 -23.55 64.78 6.50
CA GLU A 59 -23.08 63.47 7.00
C GLU A 59 -24.17 62.59 7.64
N ALA A 60 -25.44 63.01 7.56
CA ALA A 60 -26.57 62.36 8.18
C ALA A 60 -26.85 61.01 7.53
N ASP A 61 -26.86 60.92 6.20
CA ASP A 61 -27.11 59.68 5.45
C ASP A 61 -25.81 59.20 4.75
N ASN A 62 -25.25 58.09 5.25
CA ASN A 62 -24.05 57.45 4.72
C ASN A 62 -24.38 56.09 4.07
N VAL A 63 -23.70 55.78 2.98
CA VAL A 63 -23.92 54.53 2.23
C VAL A 63 -22.65 53.69 2.34
N GLN A 64 -22.76 52.53 2.98
CA GLN A 64 -21.66 51.58 3.05
C GLN A 64 -21.92 50.42 2.09
N VAL A 65 -21.00 50.25 1.15
CA VAL A 65 -21.00 49.12 0.21
C VAL A 65 -20.24 47.96 0.84
N ILE A 66 -20.83 46.77 0.80
CA ILE A 66 -20.26 45.52 1.24
C ILE A 66 -20.31 44.54 0.07
N GLU A 67 -19.35 43.63 -0.01
CA GLU A 67 -19.31 42.63 -1.06
C GLU A 67 -20.25 41.45 -0.75
N ASP A 68 -20.94 40.92 -1.76
CA ASP A 68 -21.79 39.72 -1.66
C ASP A 68 -21.13 38.47 -2.31
N ARG A 69 -19.89 38.62 -2.80
CA ARG A 69 -19.14 37.50 -3.36
C ARG A 69 -18.61 36.56 -2.27
N VAL A 70 -18.26 35.34 -2.67
CA VAL A 70 -17.50 34.45 -1.80
C VAL A 70 -16.09 35.01 -1.63
N LEU A 71 -15.72 35.25 -0.39
CA LEU A 71 -14.42 35.67 0.07
C LEU A 71 -13.62 34.47 0.58
N ARG A 72 -12.31 34.60 0.54
CA ARG A 72 -11.38 33.56 0.97
C ARG A 72 -10.52 34.12 2.09
N LEU A 73 -10.52 33.43 3.23
CA LEU A 73 -9.58 33.68 4.32
C LEU A 73 -8.57 32.54 4.36
N ASP A 74 -7.30 32.88 4.22
CA ASP A 74 -6.17 31.95 4.27
C ASP A 74 -5.53 31.94 5.66
N LEU A 75 -5.27 30.73 6.15
CA LEU A 75 -4.50 30.46 7.36
C LEU A 75 -3.26 29.66 6.95
N ASP A 76 -2.11 30.32 6.97
CA ASP A 76 -0.82 29.76 6.58
C ASP A 76 0.02 29.40 7.82
N ASP A 77 0.86 28.37 7.69
CA ASP A 77 1.90 27.96 8.64
C ASP A 77 1.39 27.75 10.08
N ILE A 78 0.21 27.15 10.22
CA ILE A 78 -0.36 26.87 11.55
C ILE A 78 0.28 25.63 12.13
N ARG A 79 1.01 25.83 13.22
CA ARG A 79 1.53 24.73 14.03
C ARG A 79 0.45 24.09 14.90
N VAL A 80 0.03 22.90 14.54
CA VAL A 80 -0.92 22.06 15.29
C VAL A 80 -0.22 20.83 15.88
N GLN A 81 -0.75 20.34 16.99
CA GLN A 81 -0.31 19.08 17.61
C GLN A 81 -1.38 18.02 17.40
N VAL A 82 -0.98 16.84 16.95
CA VAL A 82 -1.88 15.68 16.79
C VAL A 82 -1.91 14.81 18.05
N SER A 83 -2.85 13.85 18.12
CA SER A 83 -2.98 12.95 19.28
C SER A 83 -1.70 12.15 19.60
N GLY A 84 -0.86 11.89 18.59
CA GLY A 84 0.45 11.25 18.72
C GLY A 84 1.58 12.16 19.23
N GLY A 85 1.27 13.38 19.67
CA GLY A 85 2.22 14.32 20.27
C GLY A 85 3.14 15.06 19.30
N LYS A 86 3.07 14.74 18.01
CA LYS A 86 3.88 15.36 16.94
C LYS A 86 3.30 16.70 16.49
N PHE A 87 4.18 17.60 16.05
CA PHE A 87 3.81 18.90 15.51
C PHE A 87 3.83 18.90 13.98
N TYR A 88 2.88 19.61 13.40
CA TYR A 88 2.71 19.75 11.96
C TYR A 88 2.39 21.20 11.62
N ASP A 89 2.87 21.62 10.46
CA ASP A 89 2.52 22.91 9.89
C ASP A 89 1.40 22.69 8.86
N VAL A 90 0.30 23.39 9.06
CA VAL A 90 -0.93 23.22 8.28
C VAL A 90 -1.30 24.53 7.62
N ASP A 91 -1.48 24.45 6.30
CA ASP A 91 -2.07 25.52 5.52
C ASP A 91 -3.52 25.17 5.25
N ALA A 92 -4.43 26.06 5.61
CA ALA A 92 -5.86 25.88 5.39
C ALA A 92 -6.49 27.18 4.88
N PHE A 93 -7.70 27.06 4.37
CA PHE A 93 -8.49 28.21 3.97
C PHE A 93 -9.97 27.94 4.20
N ILE A 94 -10.71 29.02 4.37
CA ILE A 94 -12.16 29.00 4.41
C ILE A 94 -12.70 29.91 3.31
N ALA A 95 -13.73 29.43 2.64
CA ALA A 95 -14.54 30.20 1.72
C ALA A 95 -15.81 30.63 2.46
N TYR A 96 -16.06 31.93 2.56
CA TYR A 96 -17.20 32.48 3.29
C TYR A 96 -17.90 33.57 2.49
N ARG A 97 -19.17 33.82 2.77
CA ARG A 97 -19.96 34.93 2.19
C ARG A 97 -20.61 35.73 3.31
N ILE A 98 -20.78 37.03 3.12
CA ILE A 98 -21.53 37.89 4.03
C ILE A 98 -23.01 37.80 3.67
N ASN A 99 -23.77 36.95 4.35
CA ASN A 99 -25.20 36.75 4.08
C ASN A 99 -26.08 37.80 4.81
N ASP A 100 -25.71 38.19 6.04
CA ASP A 100 -26.44 39.20 6.81
C ASP A 100 -25.60 40.46 7.02
N ALA A 101 -25.79 41.45 6.14
CA ALA A 101 -25.12 42.74 6.20
C ALA A 101 -25.41 43.51 7.49
N ARG A 102 -26.64 43.43 8.01
CA ARG A 102 -27.06 44.14 9.23
C ARG A 102 -26.26 43.62 10.41
N LYS A 103 -26.20 42.30 10.57
CA LYS A 103 -25.47 41.65 11.65
C LYS A 103 -23.96 41.88 11.51
N PHE A 104 -23.43 41.78 10.29
CA PHE A 104 -22.04 42.09 10.00
C PHE A 104 -21.66 43.51 10.43
N ARG A 105 -22.44 44.54 10.08
CA ARG A 105 -22.18 45.91 10.52
C ARG A 105 -22.31 46.08 12.04
N SER A 106 -23.32 45.47 12.66
CA SER A 106 -23.52 45.60 14.11
C SER A 106 -22.40 44.98 14.96
N THR A 107 -21.73 43.94 14.45
CA THR A 107 -20.72 43.18 15.21
C THR A 107 -19.28 43.59 14.90
N VAL A 108 -18.98 43.89 13.64
CA VAL A 108 -17.61 44.18 13.16
C VAL A 108 -17.51 45.51 12.41
N SER A 109 -18.48 46.40 12.60
CA SER A 109 -18.49 47.72 11.96
C SER A 109 -18.33 47.63 10.43
N GLY A 110 -18.76 46.52 9.81
CA GLY A 110 -18.66 46.35 8.37
C GLY A 110 -17.23 46.28 7.82
N SER A 111 -16.22 46.05 8.68
CA SER A 111 -14.84 45.83 8.25
C SER A 111 -14.60 44.34 8.04
N VAL A 112 -14.11 44.00 6.85
CA VAL A 112 -13.74 42.63 6.49
C VAL A 112 -12.54 42.18 7.32
N GLU A 113 -11.57 43.07 7.52
CA GLU A 113 -10.35 42.80 8.27
C GLU A 113 -10.64 42.40 9.71
N LEU A 114 -11.56 43.13 10.38
CA LEU A 114 -11.94 42.81 11.76
C LEU A 114 -12.71 41.48 11.85
N ALA A 115 -13.56 41.19 10.86
CA ALA A 115 -14.26 39.92 10.77
C ALA A 115 -13.28 38.76 10.59
N GLU A 116 -12.31 38.93 9.70
CA GLU A 116 -11.26 37.95 9.42
C GLU A 116 -10.36 37.71 10.63
N GLN A 117 -9.98 38.75 11.39
CA GLN A 117 -9.19 38.59 12.62
C GLN A 117 -9.93 37.72 13.66
N ARG A 118 -11.23 37.96 13.85
CA ARG A 118 -12.06 37.17 14.77
C ARG A 118 -12.21 35.73 14.27
N LEU A 119 -12.54 35.57 12.99
CA LEU A 119 -12.76 34.26 12.38
C LEU A 119 -11.46 33.44 12.32
N ARG A 120 -10.31 34.07 12.07
CA ARG A 120 -8.98 33.44 12.10
C ARG A 120 -8.67 32.83 13.46
N THR A 121 -8.96 33.56 14.54
CA THR A 121 -8.73 33.06 15.91
C THR A 121 -9.60 31.84 16.21
N ARG A 122 -10.86 31.84 15.76
CA ARG A 122 -11.77 30.70 15.91
C ARG A 122 -11.36 29.51 15.04
N PHE A 123 -10.93 29.77 13.80
CA PHE A 123 -10.51 28.75 12.86
C PHE A 123 -9.22 28.05 13.32
N ASP A 124 -8.23 28.78 13.82
CA ASP A 124 -7.04 28.19 14.45
C ASP A 124 -7.42 27.26 15.63
N ALA A 125 -8.32 27.71 16.50
CA ALA A 125 -8.79 26.89 17.63
C ALA A 125 -9.55 25.63 17.18
N ALA A 126 -10.40 25.73 16.16
CA ALA A 126 -11.14 24.60 15.60
C ALA A 126 -10.21 23.58 14.94
N LEU A 127 -9.21 24.04 14.17
CA LEU A 127 -8.17 23.19 13.59
C LEU A 127 -7.39 22.47 14.70
N ARG A 128 -6.89 23.19 15.71
CA ARG A 128 -6.16 22.59 16.84
C ARG A 128 -6.97 21.50 17.54
N ARG A 129 -8.28 21.71 17.73
CA ARG A 129 -9.17 20.72 18.37
C ARG A 129 -9.32 19.46 17.52
N VAL A 130 -9.60 19.62 16.23
CA VAL A 130 -9.83 18.51 15.29
C VAL A 130 -8.57 17.69 15.06
N TYR A 131 -7.42 18.35 14.93
CA TYR A 131 -6.12 17.67 14.82
C TYR A 131 -5.69 17.04 16.15
N GLY A 132 -5.99 17.67 17.29
CA GLY A 132 -5.59 17.15 18.60
C GLY A 132 -6.22 15.80 18.97
N VAL A 133 -7.42 15.49 18.46
CA VAL A 133 -8.12 14.22 18.72
C VAL A 133 -7.81 13.12 17.69
N ARG A 134 -7.14 13.44 16.58
CA ARG A 134 -6.86 12.51 15.48
C ARG A 134 -5.37 12.31 15.24
N GLY A 135 -5.04 11.16 14.65
CA GLY A 135 -3.69 10.87 14.19
C GLY A 135 -3.35 11.59 12.89
N PHE A 136 -2.07 11.58 12.52
CA PHE A 136 -1.59 12.17 11.27
C PHE A 136 -2.19 11.51 10.02
N GLU A 137 -2.36 10.18 10.05
CA GLU A 137 -2.89 9.42 8.91
C GLU A 137 -4.32 9.87 8.55
N ALA A 138 -5.09 10.38 9.51
CA ALA A 138 -6.43 10.92 9.26
C ALA A 138 -6.39 12.10 8.26
N ALA A 139 -5.36 12.94 8.33
CA ALA A 139 -5.20 14.12 7.46
C ALA A 139 -4.81 13.75 6.03
N LEU A 140 -4.26 12.55 5.83
CA LEU A 140 -3.82 12.04 4.53
C LEU A 140 -4.73 10.95 3.97
N SER A 141 -5.75 10.54 4.70
CA SER A 141 -6.70 9.49 4.31
C SER A 141 -8.08 10.07 3.97
N GLU A 142 -9.04 9.17 3.73
CA GLU A 142 -10.43 9.52 3.43
C GLU A 142 -11.12 10.28 4.59
N GLU A 143 -10.58 10.20 5.80
CA GLU A 143 -11.07 10.93 6.98
C GLU A 143 -10.91 12.45 6.86
N ARG A 144 -10.06 12.94 5.94
CA ARG A 144 -9.83 14.37 5.70
C ARG A 144 -11.12 15.13 5.42
N ALA A 145 -12.03 14.56 4.62
CA ALA A 145 -13.30 15.20 4.30
C ALA A 145 -14.24 15.27 5.52
N ALA A 146 -14.19 14.28 6.41
CA ALA A 146 -14.95 14.30 7.65
C ALA A 146 -14.40 15.36 8.63
N MET A 147 -13.07 15.48 8.73
CA MET A 147 -12.43 16.52 9.53
C MET A 147 -12.79 17.93 9.08
N MET A 148 -12.77 18.21 7.78
CA MET A 148 -13.14 19.54 7.27
C MET A 148 -14.59 19.90 7.52
N ARG A 149 -15.50 18.92 7.43
CA ARG A 149 -16.90 19.12 7.83
C ARG A 149 -17.01 19.45 9.32
N GLU A 150 -16.31 18.73 10.17
CA GLU A 150 -16.31 19.01 11.61
C GLU A 150 -15.74 20.39 11.93
N VAL A 151 -14.64 20.81 11.29
CA VAL A 151 -14.09 22.17 11.47
C VAL A 151 -15.10 23.23 11.04
N ARG A 152 -15.75 23.04 9.88
CA ARG A 152 -16.81 23.94 9.40
C ARG A 152 -17.96 24.02 10.41
N ASP A 153 -18.44 22.87 10.89
CA ASP A 153 -19.58 22.79 11.80
C ASP A 153 -19.24 23.43 13.17
N GLN A 154 -17.98 23.34 13.62
CA GLN A 154 -17.49 24.05 14.80
C GLN A 154 -17.40 25.58 14.60
N LEU A 155 -17.14 26.05 13.38
CA LEU A 155 -17.04 27.48 13.05
C LEU A 155 -18.38 28.12 12.72
N GLN A 156 -19.37 27.32 12.30
CA GLN A 156 -20.67 27.81 11.86
C GLN A 156 -21.35 28.75 12.89
N PRO A 157 -21.36 28.47 14.21
CA PRO A 157 -21.98 29.37 15.19
C PRO A 157 -21.26 30.72 15.29
N ASP A 158 -19.92 30.69 15.28
CA ASP A 158 -19.09 31.90 15.35
C ASP A 158 -19.26 32.75 14.07
N ALA A 159 -19.23 32.13 12.89
CA ALA A 159 -19.47 32.80 11.62
C ALA A 159 -20.87 33.43 11.56
N THR A 160 -21.90 32.66 11.96
CA THR A 160 -23.30 33.15 12.00
C THR A 160 -23.46 34.30 12.98
N SER A 161 -22.68 34.34 14.07
CA SER A 161 -22.69 35.47 15.02
C SER A 161 -22.19 36.76 14.36
N LEU A 162 -21.27 36.66 13.40
CA LEU A 162 -20.70 37.77 12.63
C LEU A 162 -21.52 38.12 11.37
N GLY A 163 -22.62 37.42 11.08
CA GLY A 163 -23.38 37.58 9.82
C GLY A 163 -22.72 36.92 8.61
N LEU A 164 -21.77 36.00 8.84
CA LEU A 164 -21.03 35.27 7.82
C LEU A 164 -21.60 33.86 7.65
N GLU A 165 -21.60 33.37 6.42
CA GLU A 165 -21.95 32.01 6.05
C GLU A 165 -20.72 31.29 5.47
N ILE A 166 -20.37 30.15 6.05
CA ILE A 166 -19.22 29.35 5.59
C ILE A 166 -19.68 28.44 4.45
N GLN A 167 -19.09 28.60 3.28
CA GLN A 167 -19.36 27.77 2.10
C GLN A 167 -18.54 26.48 2.13
N ASP A 168 -17.23 26.60 2.37
CA ASP A 168 -16.34 25.45 2.39
C ASP A 168 -15.10 25.72 3.26
N VAL A 169 -14.52 24.65 3.80
CA VAL A 169 -13.28 24.67 4.57
C VAL A 169 -12.37 23.61 3.98
N ARG A 170 -11.14 23.99 3.63
CA ARG A 170 -10.18 23.05 3.04
C ARG A 170 -8.77 23.29 3.55
N ILE A 171 -8.05 22.19 3.71
CA ILE A 171 -6.60 22.19 3.91
C ILE A 171 -5.91 22.32 2.54
N ARG A 172 -4.95 23.22 2.39
CA ARG A 172 -4.03 23.24 1.24
C ARG A 172 -2.91 22.22 1.43
N ARG A 173 -2.29 22.18 2.60
CA ARG A 173 -1.08 21.41 2.89
C ARG A 173 -1.00 21.00 4.35
N THR A 174 -0.38 19.86 4.64
CA THR A 174 -0.09 19.38 6.00
C THR A 174 1.28 18.73 5.95
N ASP A 175 2.29 19.44 6.43
CA ASP A 175 3.67 19.00 6.40
C ASP A 175 4.18 18.72 7.83
N LEU A 176 5.11 17.77 7.96
CA LEU A 176 5.87 17.61 9.21
C LEU A 176 6.81 18.80 9.37
N THR A 177 6.96 19.29 10.61
CA THR A 177 8.06 20.21 10.92
C THR A 177 9.40 19.54 10.63
N GLN A 178 10.41 20.31 10.20
CA GLN A 178 11.72 19.75 9.84
C GLN A 178 12.37 18.94 10.98
N GLU A 179 12.15 19.37 12.23
CA GLU A 179 12.66 18.71 13.43
C GLU A 179 12.10 17.29 13.63
N VAL A 180 10.79 17.10 13.41
CA VAL A 180 10.09 15.81 13.61
C VAL A 180 10.20 14.92 12.37
N SER A 181 10.36 15.53 11.19
CA SER A 181 10.45 14.85 9.91
C SER A 181 11.61 13.84 9.87
N GLN A 182 12.81 14.24 10.29
CA GLN A 182 13.99 13.38 10.23
C GLN A 182 13.84 12.13 11.10
N GLN A 183 13.46 12.30 12.37
CA GLN A 183 13.27 11.19 13.31
C GLN A 183 12.15 10.25 12.86
N THR A 184 11.05 10.81 12.36
CA THR A 184 9.92 10.00 11.86
C THR A 184 10.33 9.23 10.61
N PHE A 185 11.09 9.85 9.70
CA PHE A 185 11.60 9.21 8.49
C PHE A 185 12.55 8.06 8.82
N ASP A 186 13.48 8.26 9.75
CA ASP A 186 14.42 7.22 10.17
C ASP A 186 13.69 6.04 10.83
N ARG A 187 12.66 6.31 11.65
CA ARG A 187 11.80 5.27 12.22
C ARG A 187 11.00 4.53 11.15
N MET A 188 10.36 5.23 10.21
CA MET A 188 9.62 4.60 9.12
C MET A 188 10.53 3.73 8.25
N LYS A 189 11.76 4.20 7.99
CA LYS A 189 12.78 3.42 7.27
C LYS A 189 13.13 2.14 8.05
N ALA A 190 13.36 2.24 9.36
CA ALA A 190 13.64 1.08 10.20
C ALA A 190 12.47 0.09 10.25
N GLU A 191 11.23 0.56 10.39
CA GLU A 191 10.01 -0.26 10.37
C GLU A 191 9.85 -0.98 9.02
N ARG A 192 10.03 -0.27 7.90
CA ARG A 192 9.98 -0.85 6.55
C ARG A 192 11.08 -1.89 6.32
N LEU A 193 12.29 -1.64 6.81
CA LEU A 193 13.39 -2.60 6.74
C LEU A 193 13.10 -3.84 7.59
N ALA A 194 12.57 -3.66 8.81
CA ALA A 194 12.18 -4.77 9.68
C ALA A 194 11.03 -5.59 9.06
N GLU A 195 10.04 -4.94 8.45
CA GLU A 195 8.95 -5.61 7.74
C GLU A 195 9.47 -6.39 6.52
N ALA A 196 10.35 -5.78 5.72
CA ALA A 196 10.99 -6.43 4.58
C ALA A 196 11.82 -7.64 5.01
N GLU A 197 12.63 -7.52 6.07
CA GLU A 197 13.40 -8.64 6.62
C GLU A 197 12.50 -9.75 7.17
N ARG A 198 11.40 -9.40 7.85
CA ARG A 198 10.40 -10.37 8.31
C ARG A 198 9.74 -11.11 7.13
N LEU A 199 9.48 -10.44 6.01
CA LEU A 199 8.96 -11.07 4.81
C LEU A 199 10.01 -11.97 4.14
N ARG A 200 11.26 -11.51 4.02
CA ARG A 200 12.38 -12.31 3.49
C ARG A 200 12.67 -13.54 4.35
N ALA A 201 12.62 -13.41 5.68
CA ALA A 201 12.80 -14.52 6.61
C ALA A 201 11.71 -15.58 6.42
N ARG A 202 10.43 -15.17 6.35
CA ARG A 202 9.31 -16.08 6.05
C ARG A 202 9.45 -16.76 4.69
N GLY A 203 9.89 -16.02 3.67
CA GLY A 203 10.16 -16.57 2.34
C GLY A 203 11.29 -17.61 2.37
N ARG A 204 12.38 -17.35 3.08
CA ARG A 204 13.50 -18.30 3.26
C ARG A 204 13.09 -19.55 4.02
N GLU A 205 12.30 -19.40 5.08
CA GLU A 205 11.77 -20.53 5.86
C GLU A 205 10.86 -21.43 5.00
N ALA A 206 9.94 -20.82 4.25
CA ALA A 206 9.05 -21.55 3.35
C ALA A 206 9.83 -22.29 2.25
N ALA A 207 10.81 -21.61 1.63
CA ALA A 207 11.67 -22.22 0.62
C ALA A 207 12.49 -23.40 1.19
N GLN A 208 13.06 -23.25 2.39
CA GLN A 208 13.83 -24.32 3.03
C GLN A 208 12.95 -25.53 3.35
N ARG A 209 11.71 -25.30 3.82
CA ARG A 209 10.74 -26.36 4.09
C ARG A 209 10.36 -27.11 2.81
N ILE A 210 10.13 -26.40 1.72
CA ILE A 210 9.80 -27.00 0.41
C ILE A 210 10.97 -27.85 -0.09
N ARG A 211 12.21 -27.33 -0.05
CA ARG A 211 13.41 -28.08 -0.45
C ARG A 211 13.61 -29.33 0.39
N ALA A 212 13.54 -29.23 1.71
CA ALA A 212 13.71 -30.38 2.59
C ALA A 212 12.64 -31.47 2.35
N ARG A 213 11.40 -31.08 2.02
CA ARG A 213 10.36 -32.04 1.61
C ARG A 213 10.69 -32.68 0.27
N ALA A 214 11.11 -31.90 -0.73
CA ALA A 214 11.49 -32.40 -2.04
C ALA A 214 12.69 -33.36 -1.96
N ASP A 215 13.73 -33.03 -1.20
CA ASP A 215 14.91 -33.89 -1.01
C ASP A 215 14.53 -35.22 -0.37
N ARG A 216 13.65 -35.18 0.65
CA ARG A 216 13.08 -36.40 1.27
C ARG A 216 12.31 -37.24 0.25
N GLU A 217 11.45 -36.61 -0.54
CA GLU A 217 10.63 -37.30 -1.54
C GLU A 217 11.49 -37.93 -2.65
N VAL A 218 12.58 -37.28 -3.07
CA VAL A 218 13.56 -37.85 -4.00
C VAL A 218 14.20 -39.11 -3.41
N VAL A 219 14.65 -39.06 -2.15
CA VAL A 219 15.28 -40.22 -1.50
C VAL A 219 14.29 -41.36 -1.33
N GLU A 220 13.06 -41.08 -0.88
CA GLU A 220 12.00 -42.10 -0.73
C GLU A 220 11.64 -42.73 -2.09
N THR A 221 11.51 -41.92 -3.15
CA THR A 221 11.18 -42.41 -4.50
C THR A 221 12.29 -43.28 -5.08
N VAL A 222 13.56 -42.86 -4.95
CA VAL A 222 14.71 -43.64 -5.43
C VAL A 222 14.86 -44.94 -4.64
N ALA A 223 14.65 -44.90 -3.33
CA ALA A 223 14.72 -46.10 -2.48
C ALA A 223 13.61 -47.11 -2.83
N GLU A 224 12.38 -46.65 -3.05
CA GLU A 224 11.27 -47.53 -3.46
C GLU A 224 11.51 -48.11 -4.86
N ALA A 225 11.98 -47.29 -5.81
CA ALA A 225 12.32 -47.76 -7.15
C ALA A 225 13.45 -48.80 -7.15
N GLN A 226 14.49 -48.62 -6.32
CA GLN A 226 15.58 -49.57 -6.20
C GLN A 226 15.13 -50.88 -5.54
N LYS A 227 14.33 -50.79 -4.46
CA LYS A 227 13.71 -51.95 -3.82
C LYS A 227 12.87 -52.74 -4.82
N GLU A 228 12.00 -52.09 -5.59
CA GLU A 228 11.17 -52.73 -6.61
C GLU A 228 12.03 -53.37 -7.71
N SER A 229 13.09 -52.68 -8.16
CA SER A 229 14.04 -53.24 -9.13
C SER A 229 14.76 -54.49 -8.60
N GLU A 230 15.15 -54.51 -7.33
CA GLU A 230 15.81 -55.66 -6.71
C GLU A 230 14.86 -56.84 -6.56
N ILE A 231 13.60 -56.60 -6.19
CA ILE A 231 12.54 -57.62 -6.15
C ILE A 231 12.32 -58.21 -7.54
N LEU A 232 12.08 -57.38 -8.55
CA LEU A 232 11.87 -57.83 -9.93
C LEU A 232 13.07 -58.61 -10.47
N ARG A 233 14.30 -58.17 -10.15
CA ARG A 233 15.50 -58.90 -10.55
C ARG A 233 15.60 -60.25 -9.84
N GLY A 234 15.29 -60.31 -8.53
CA GLY A 234 15.25 -61.54 -7.76
C GLY A 234 14.20 -62.54 -8.28
N GLU A 235 13.00 -62.07 -8.63
CA GLU A 235 11.95 -62.87 -9.26
C GLU A 235 12.39 -63.40 -10.63
N GLY A 236 13.03 -62.56 -11.46
CA GLY A 236 13.58 -62.96 -12.74
C GLY A 236 14.71 -63.99 -12.62
N GLU A 237 15.61 -63.82 -11.65
CA GLU A 237 16.68 -64.77 -11.33
C GLU A 237 16.11 -66.11 -10.81
N ALA A 238 15.08 -66.07 -9.97
CA ALA A 238 14.38 -67.25 -9.48
C ALA A 238 13.68 -68.00 -10.62
N GLN A 239 12.94 -67.29 -11.48
CA GLN A 239 12.27 -67.87 -12.65
C GLN A 239 13.29 -68.45 -13.63
N ARG A 240 14.37 -67.72 -13.92
CA ARG A 240 15.49 -68.22 -14.74
C ARG A 240 16.04 -69.51 -14.15
N SER A 241 16.38 -69.52 -12.86
CA SER A 241 16.94 -70.69 -12.19
C SER A 241 15.98 -71.88 -12.21
N ALA A 242 14.67 -71.66 -12.02
CA ALA A 242 13.65 -72.69 -12.10
C ALA A 242 13.52 -73.30 -13.51
N VAL A 243 13.50 -72.45 -14.56
CA VAL A 243 13.47 -72.92 -15.95
C VAL A 243 14.73 -73.71 -16.29
N PHE A 244 15.90 -73.20 -15.86
CA PHE A 244 17.16 -73.92 -15.99
C PHE A 244 17.08 -75.27 -15.29
N ALA A 245 16.75 -75.34 -14.00
CA ALA A 245 16.66 -76.59 -13.23
C ALA A 245 15.70 -77.62 -13.86
N ASN A 246 14.55 -77.15 -14.36
CA ASN A 246 13.61 -78.00 -15.09
C ASN A 246 14.20 -78.55 -16.41
N ALA A 247 15.02 -77.76 -17.11
CA ALA A 247 15.74 -78.22 -18.29
C ALA A 247 16.87 -79.20 -17.93
N PHE A 248 17.64 -78.94 -16.86
CA PHE A 248 18.69 -79.82 -16.34
C PHE A 248 18.17 -81.21 -15.96
N ASN A 249 17.03 -81.27 -15.27
CA ASN A 249 16.45 -82.54 -14.80
C ASN A 249 15.91 -83.44 -15.93
N ARG A 250 15.82 -82.97 -17.17
CA ARG A 250 15.36 -83.80 -18.30
C ARG A 250 16.39 -84.84 -18.72
N ASP A 251 17.67 -84.46 -18.75
CA ASP A 251 18.80 -85.35 -19.05
C ASP A 251 20.09 -84.77 -18.45
N PRO A 252 20.47 -85.20 -17.24
CA PRO A 252 21.67 -84.73 -16.56
C PRO A 252 22.97 -85.08 -17.29
N GLU A 253 23.03 -86.23 -17.97
CA GLU A 253 24.25 -86.72 -18.63
C GLU A 253 24.54 -85.89 -19.90
N PHE A 254 23.52 -85.66 -20.71
CA PHE A 254 23.64 -84.84 -21.92
C PHE A 254 24.00 -83.39 -21.59
N PHE A 255 23.43 -82.82 -20.52
CA PHE A 255 23.72 -81.46 -20.13
C PHE A 255 25.18 -81.28 -19.68
N ASP A 256 25.69 -82.16 -18.82
CA ASP A 256 27.08 -82.08 -18.33
C ASP A 256 28.10 -82.15 -19.49
N PHE A 257 27.81 -82.97 -20.50
CA PHE A 257 28.55 -83.02 -21.74
C PHE A 257 28.42 -81.72 -22.56
N TYR A 258 27.21 -81.19 -22.75
CA TYR A 258 26.99 -79.96 -23.52
C TYR A 258 27.64 -78.73 -22.87
N ARG A 259 27.52 -78.59 -21.54
CA ARG A 259 28.12 -77.48 -20.78
C ARG A 259 29.64 -77.53 -20.79
N SER A 260 30.23 -78.72 -20.64
CA SER A 260 31.69 -78.86 -20.75
C SER A 260 32.17 -78.54 -22.17
N MET A 261 31.47 -78.98 -23.21
CA MET A 261 31.80 -78.65 -24.59
C MET A 261 31.66 -77.15 -24.90
N SER A 262 30.62 -76.49 -24.37
CA SER A 262 30.47 -75.03 -24.48
C SER A 262 31.56 -74.28 -23.70
N ALA A 263 31.94 -74.77 -22.51
CA ALA A 263 33.04 -74.20 -21.74
C ALA A 263 34.38 -74.36 -22.47
N TYR A 264 34.61 -75.49 -23.15
CA TYR A 264 35.77 -75.68 -24.04
C TYR A 264 35.76 -74.68 -25.18
N GLY A 265 34.62 -74.51 -25.86
CA GLY A 265 34.46 -73.53 -26.94
C GLY A 265 34.75 -72.09 -26.48
N THR A 266 34.29 -71.69 -25.30
CA THR A 266 34.54 -70.33 -24.79
C THR A 266 35.97 -70.16 -24.29
N ALA A 267 36.54 -71.16 -23.61
CA ALA A 267 37.87 -71.07 -23.01
C ALA A 267 39.01 -71.20 -24.04
N LEU A 268 38.82 -71.99 -25.12
CA LEU A 268 39.86 -72.25 -26.13
C LEU A 268 39.84 -71.28 -27.31
N ASN A 269 38.75 -70.51 -27.51
CA ASN A 269 38.67 -69.48 -28.56
C ASN A 269 39.22 -68.10 -28.15
N ALA A 270 39.67 -67.93 -26.90
CA ALA A 270 40.26 -66.67 -26.46
C ALA A 270 41.73 -66.59 -26.89
N ASP A 271 41.98 -66.04 -28.09
CA ASP A 271 43.31 -65.73 -28.61
C ASP A 271 44.11 -64.90 -27.57
N GLY A 272 45.01 -65.54 -26.82
CA GLY A 272 45.97 -64.87 -25.94
C GLY A 272 45.95 -65.24 -24.45
N THR A 273 45.15 -66.20 -23.99
CA THR A 273 45.19 -66.62 -22.56
C THR A 273 46.02 -67.90 -22.38
N THR A 274 47.24 -67.78 -21.86
CA THR A 274 48.08 -68.94 -21.49
C THR A 274 47.49 -69.63 -20.24
N MET A 275 46.81 -70.76 -20.43
CA MET A 275 46.29 -71.58 -19.32
C MET A 275 47.32 -72.60 -18.85
N VAL A 276 47.67 -72.55 -17.56
CA VAL A 276 48.48 -73.58 -16.89
C VAL A 276 47.54 -74.49 -16.11
N LEU A 277 47.22 -75.64 -16.68
CA LEU A 277 46.31 -76.62 -16.10
C LEU A 277 47.03 -77.96 -15.97
N SER A 278 46.79 -78.66 -14.85
CA SER A 278 47.26 -80.04 -14.69
C SER A 278 46.56 -80.94 -15.72
N PRO A 279 47.28 -81.87 -16.38
CA PRO A 279 46.69 -82.87 -17.29
C PRO A 279 45.57 -83.72 -16.66
N GLU A 280 45.52 -83.78 -15.33
CA GLU A 280 44.50 -84.53 -14.57
C GLU A 280 43.29 -83.69 -14.14
N SER A 281 43.17 -82.45 -14.60
CA SER A 281 42.05 -81.57 -14.22
C SER A 281 40.68 -82.13 -14.64
N GLU A 282 39.68 -82.00 -13.76
CA GLU A 282 38.27 -82.29 -14.07
C GLU A 282 37.76 -81.54 -15.29
N PHE A 283 38.40 -80.40 -15.60
CA PHE A 283 38.05 -79.60 -16.77
C PHE A 283 38.08 -80.44 -18.04
N PHE A 284 39.07 -81.32 -18.29
CA PHE A 284 39.20 -82.09 -19.55
C PHE A 284 38.60 -83.50 -19.51
N ARG A 285 37.66 -83.83 -18.59
CA ARG A 285 37.18 -85.22 -18.43
C ARG A 285 36.61 -85.84 -19.71
N TYR A 286 35.86 -85.07 -20.50
CA TYR A 286 35.19 -85.55 -21.71
C TYR A 286 36.11 -85.65 -22.95
N PHE A 287 37.31 -85.04 -22.93
CA PHE A 287 38.34 -85.30 -23.95
C PHE A 287 39.04 -86.66 -23.76
N ARG A 288 39.02 -87.20 -22.54
CA ARG A 288 39.68 -88.46 -22.20
C ARG A 288 38.76 -89.67 -22.33
N SER A 289 37.47 -89.51 -22.01
CA SER A 289 36.48 -90.58 -22.17
C SER A 289 35.06 -90.03 -22.37
N PRO A 290 34.31 -90.54 -23.36
CA PRO A 290 32.94 -90.09 -23.64
C PRO A 290 31.92 -90.46 -22.54
N ASP A 291 32.17 -91.49 -21.72
CA ASP A 291 31.21 -92.03 -20.73
C ASP A 291 31.57 -91.70 -19.26
N SER A 292 32.24 -90.58 -18.99
CA SER A 292 32.77 -90.26 -17.64
C SER A 292 31.71 -89.77 -16.64
N ASN A 293 30.74 -90.63 -16.29
CA ASN A 293 29.73 -90.36 -15.25
C ASN A 293 30.19 -90.78 -13.83
N LYS A 294 31.29 -90.19 -13.35
CA LYS A 294 31.67 -90.23 -11.92
C LYS A 294 32.09 -88.84 -11.46
N ALA A 295 31.16 -88.11 -10.87
CA ALA A 295 31.49 -87.01 -9.98
C ALA A 295 32.26 -87.58 -8.78
N THR A 296 33.56 -87.35 -8.74
CA THR A 296 34.36 -87.58 -7.53
C THR A 296 34.30 -86.29 -6.71
N PRO A 297 33.93 -86.30 -5.43
CA PRO A 297 33.96 -85.07 -4.63
C PRO A 297 35.42 -84.63 -4.50
N ALA A 298 35.73 -83.39 -4.86
CA ALA A 298 37.03 -82.79 -4.64
C ALA A 298 37.39 -82.79 -3.13
N PRO A 299 38.66 -83.01 -2.76
CA PRO A 299 39.08 -82.90 -1.36
C PRO A 299 39.04 -81.43 -0.91
N ALA A 300 38.58 -81.22 0.32
CA ALA A 300 38.48 -79.92 0.97
C ALA A 300 39.83 -79.18 0.95
N ALA A 301 39.87 -78.05 0.24
CA ALA A 301 40.95 -77.07 0.38
C ALA A 301 40.85 -76.42 1.76
N GLY A 302 41.98 -76.40 2.47
CA GLY A 302 42.08 -76.16 3.90
C GLY A 302 41.53 -74.83 4.40
N ALA A 303 40.97 -74.90 5.60
CA ALA A 303 40.78 -73.78 6.49
C ALA A 303 42.12 -73.06 6.74
N ALA A 304 42.24 -71.82 6.27
CA ALA A 304 43.17 -70.87 6.83
C ALA A 304 42.58 -70.35 8.16
N ALA A 305 43.11 -70.86 9.28
CA ALA A 305 42.86 -70.34 10.62
C ALA A 305 43.62 -69.00 10.83
N PRO A 306 43.17 -68.13 11.74
CA PRO A 306 43.54 -66.73 11.81
C PRO A 306 44.90 -66.53 12.50
N ALA A 307 45.66 -65.53 12.06
CA ALA A 307 46.80 -65.00 12.79
C ALA A 307 46.29 -64.20 14.01
N ALA A 308 46.72 -64.60 15.21
CA ALA A 308 46.51 -63.86 16.44
C ALA A 308 47.79 -63.07 16.85
N SER A 309 47.54 -61.85 17.33
CA SER A 309 48.35 -60.97 18.22
C SER A 309 49.74 -60.49 17.76
N ASN A 310 49.82 -59.21 17.39
CA ASN A 310 50.09 -58.10 18.34
C ASN A 310 49.32 -56.85 17.93
#